data_AF-A0A238TDJ0-F1
#
_entry.id   AF-A0A238TDJ0-F1
#
_cell.length_a   1.000
_cell.length_b   1.000
_cell.length_c   1.000
_cell.angle_alpha   90.00
_cell.angle_beta   90.00
_cell.angle_gamma   90.00
#
_symmetry.space_group_name_H-M   'P 1'
#
loop_
_entity.id
_entity.type
_entity.pdbx_description
1 polymer ?
#
loop_
_entity_poly.entity_id
_entity_poly.type
_entity_poly.pdbx_seq_one_letter_code
_entity_poly.pdbx_strand_id
1 'polypeptide(L)'
;MMKITSFGEVLWDNFPNYKVLDGAPLNVLVRLSALGADCSLISRHGNDQDGEALLKQVQNTIATDLIQVDNQYPTSLVNVQLDKHGNASYDVVYPCAWDNIAATEAAKTRIAQSDAFIYGSLGVRDERSRQALNELLPHAKFKIFDANLRKPHYDVIHLREMMNQADFIRLNDDELYEIAAALGSPYHGLEQHIHYLAEHTQTQHFCITLGGYGALYYRNGEIFAHHGYRVNVIDTVGAGDNFLFSRLYLPIPATQRTQRNACLCLCIRRDCRFTARRNPKNFHERYFDVYESAIMVFRLRFNFQAA
;
A
#
# COMPACT_ATOMS: atom_id res chain seq x y z
N MET A 1 -1.88 -4.27 -20.37
CA MET A 1 -1.01 -3.94 -19.22
C MET A 1 -1.93 -3.64 -18.04
N MET A 2 -1.62 -4.11 -16.83
CA MET A 2 -2.45 -3.82 -15.66
C MET A 2 -2.27 -2.36 -15.27
N LYS A 3 -3.37 -1.63 -15.04
CA LYS A 3 -3.36 -0.22 -14.65
C LYS A 3 -3.66 -0.09 -13.17
N ILE A 4 -2.73 0.47 -12.40
CA ILE A 4 -2.88 0.66 -10.96
C ILE A 4 -2.77 2.14 -10.66
N THR A 5 -3.63 2.63 -9.78
CA THR A 5 -3.54 3.99 -9.26
C THR A 5 -3.55 3.93 -7.74
N SER A 6 -2.70 4.71 -7.08
CA SER A 6 -2.76 4.90 -5.63
C SER A 6 -3.03 6.36 -5.26
N PHE A 7 -3.58 6.56 -4.07
CA PHE A 7 -3.88 7.85 -3.47
C PHE A 7 -3.23 7.95 -2.10
N GLY A 8 -2.60 9.09 -1.81
CA GLY A 8 -2.19 9.42 -0.46
C GLY A 8 -0.85 10.13 -0.38
N GLU A 9 -0.13 9.88 0.71
CA GLU A 9 1.09 10.59 1.04
C GLU A 9 2.26 10.27 0.11
N VAL A 10 3.08 11.29 -0.10
CA VAL A 10 4.44 11.17 -0.61
C VAL A 10 5.32 12.12 0.20
N LEU A 11 6.43 11.63 0.74
CA LEU A 11 7.17 12.34 1.78
C LEU A 11 8.66 11.99 1.76
N TRP A 12 9.44 12.77 2.50
CA TRP A 12 10.82 12.43 2.79
C TRP A 12 10.98 12.01 4.25
N ASP A 13 11.51 10.80 4.49
CA ASP A 13 12.10 10.45 5.77
C ASP A 13 13.36 11.30 5.97
N ASN A 14 13.28 12.25 6.89
CA ASN A 14 14.31 13.23 7.17
C ASN A 14 15.15 12.77 8.36
N PHE A 15 16.27 12.09 8.07
CA PHE A 15 17.28 11.72 9.06
C PHE A 15 18.25 12.90 9.29
N PRO A 16 19.01 12.91 10.40
CA PRO A 16 19.92 14.02 10.73
C PRO A 16 20.92 14.41 9.63
N ASN A 17 21.30 13.47 8.75
CA ASN A 17 22.35 13.66 7.76
C ASN A 17 21.89 13.46 6.30
N TYR A 18 20.67 12.95 6.07
CA TYR A 18 20.17 12.63 4.72
C TYR A 18 18.65 12.48 4.72
N LYS A 19 18.06 12.63 3.53
CA LYS A 19 16.64 12.35 3.29
C LYS A 19 16.48 11.10 2.44
N VAL A 20 15.42 10.32 2.71
CA VAL A 20 15.03 9.17 1.89
C VAL A 20 13.60 9.36 1.43
N LEU A 21 13.35 9.21 0.13
CA LEU A 21 12.00 9.30 -0.40
C LEU A 21 11.19 8.10 0.09
N ASP A 22 10.01 8.36 0.62
CA ASP A 22 9.10 7.36 1.17
C ASP A 22 7.63 7.75 0.95
N GLY A 23 6.75 6.85 1.33
CA GLY A 23 5.29 6.97 1.21
C GLY A 23 4.73 5.64 0.77
N ALA A 24 3.86 5.04 1.59
CA ALA A 24 3.36 3.69 1.30
C ALA A 24 2.62 3.59 -0.04
N PRO A 25 1.75 4.56 -0.43
CA PRO A 25 1.16 4.59 -1.76
C PRO A 25 2.18 4.61 -2.89
N LEU A 26 3.30 5.33 -2.74
CA LEU A 26 4.37 5.39 -3.73
C LEU A 26 5.14 4.06 -3.78
N ASN A 27 5.51 3.52 -2.62
CA ASN A 27 6.30 2.28 -2.51
C ASN A 27 5.63 1.11 -3.22
N VAL A 28 4.32 0.94 -3.01
CA VAL A 28 3.54 -0.11 -3.67
C VAL A 28 3.57 0.06 -5.19
N LEU A 29 3.40 1.29 -5.70
CA LEU A 29 3.44 1.56 -7.14
C LEU A 29 4.81 1.34 -7.77
N VAL A 30 5.90 1.71 -7.09
CA VAL A 30 7.27 1.48 -7.58
C VAL A 30 7.52 -0.01 -7.77
N ARG A 31 7.06 -0.85 -6.83
CA ARG A 31 7.16 -2.31 -6.94
C ARG A 31 6.32 -2.86 -8.09
N LEU A 32 5.09 -2.38 -8.21
CA LEU A 32 4.18 -2.80 -9.28
C LEU A 32 4.68 -2.40 -10.67
N SER A 33 5.27 -1.22 -10.79
CA SER A 33 5.91 -0.75 -12.03
C SER A 33 7.08 -1.64 -12.43
N ALA A 34 7.93 -2.06 -11.47
CA ALA A 34 9.00 -3.03 -11.73
C ALA A 34 8.48 -4.39 -12.23
N LEU A 35 7.22 -4.75 -11.92
CA LEU A 35 6.52 -5.93 -12.43
C LEU A 35 5.73 -5.66 -13.74
N GLY A 36 5.95 -4.50 -14.36
CA GLY A 36 5.40 -4.09 -15.65
C GLY A 36 3.95 -3.63 -15.59
N ALA A 37 3.48 -3.11 -14.46
CA ALA A 37 2.20 -2.40 -14.36
C ALA A 37 2.34 -0.94 -14.82
N ASP A 38 1.27 -0.39 -15.38
CA ASP A 38 1.10 1.05 -15.62
C ASP A 38 0.61 1.66 -14.31
N CYS A 39 1.49 2.40 -13.61
CA CYS A 39 1.25 2.92 -12.28
C CYS A 39 1.14 4.44 -12.27
N SER A 40 0.16 4.99 -11.55
CA SER A 40 -0.03 6.43 -11.36
C SER A 40 -0.32 6.77 -9.90
N LEU A 41 0.31 7.84 -9.40
CA LEU A 41 0.10 8.32 -8.04
C LEU A 41 -0.74 9.60 -8.06
N ILE A 42 -1.84 9.61 -7.30
CA ILE A 42 -2.61 10.80 -6.96
C ILE A 42 -2.10 11.30 -5.61
N SER A 43 -1.37 12.41 -5.63
CA SER A 43 -0.80 13.02 -4.43
C SER A 43 -0.56 14.51 -4.65
N ARG A 44 0.10 15.18 -3.71
CA ARG A 44 0.49 16.59 -3.83
C ARG A 44 1.81 16.85 -3.10
N HIS A 45 2.70 17.62 -3.72
CA HIS A 45 3.95 18.11 -3.13
C HIS A 45 3.98 19.63 -3.07
N GLY A 46 4.86 20.20 -2.25
CA GLY A 46 5.04 21.65 -2.20
C GLY A 46 5.82 22.17 -3.39
N ASN A 47 5.59 23.44 -3.74
CA ASN A 47 6.39 24.18 -4.71
C ASN A 47 7.75 24.56 -4.09
N ASP A 48 8.59 23.54 -3.86
CA ASP A 48 9.87 23.65 -3.17
C ASP A 48 10.89 22.63 -3.73
N GLN A 49 12.14 22.75 -3.26
CA GLN A 49 13.24 21.90 -3.71
C GLN A 49 13.02 20.41 -3.40
N ASP A 50 12.33 20.10 -2.29
CA ASP A 50 12.03 18.72 -1.91
C ASP A 50 11.00 18.11 -2.86
N GLY A 51 10.03 18.90 -3.33
CA GLY A 51 9.03 18.50 -4.32
C GLY A 51 9.62 18.28 -5.70
N GLU A 52 10.49 19.19 -6.16
CA GLU A 52 11.24 19.02 -7.41
C GLU A 52 12.14 17.77 -7.37
N ALA A 53 12.85 17.57 -6.26
CA ALA A 53 13.70 16.40 -6.06
C ALA A 53 12.90 15.10 -6.08
N LEU A 54 11.72 15.10 -5.46
CA LEU A 54 10.80 13.96 -5.42
C LEU A 54 10.34 13.58 -6.82
N LEU A 55 9.80 14.54 -7.59
CA LEU A 55 9.36 14.30 -8.97
C LEU A 55 10.50 13.75 -9.83
N LYS A 56 11.71 14.30 -9.67
CA LYS A 56 12.89 13.85 -10.41
C LYS A 56 13.22 12.37 -10.14
N GLN A 57 13.00 11.87 -8.92
CA GLN A 57 13.27 10.47 -8.56
C GLN A 57 12.22 9.49 -9.10
N VAL A 58 10.96 9.91 -9.23
CA VAL A 58 9.86 8.97 -9.56
C VAL A 58 9.36 9.04 -11.00
N GLN A 59 9.63 10.12 -11.74
CA GLN A 59 9.12 10.35 -13.10
C GLN A 59 9.47 9.27 -14.13
N ASN A 60 10.57 8.52 -13.92
CA ASN A 60 10.97 7.43 -14.80
C ASN A 60 10.41 6.06 -14.37
N THR A 61 9.72 6.01 -13.22
CA THR A 61 9.20 4.76 -12.62
C THR A 61 7.68 4.72 -12.67
N ILE A 62 6.99 5.82 -12.39
CA ILE A 62 5.53 5.91 -12.39
C ILE A 62 5.07 7.17 -13.12
N ALA A 63 3.80 7.19 -13.53
CA ALA A 63 3.17 8.39 -14.07
C ALA A 63 2.95 9.43 -12.95
N THR A 64 3.46 10.64 -13.14
CA THR A 64 3.48 11.73 -12.15
C THR A 64 2.55 12.88 -12.52
N ASP A 65 1.76 12.76 -13.60
CA ASP A 65 0.84 13.80 -14.09
C ASP A 65 -0.29 14.13 -13.11
N LEU A 66 -0.58 13.23 -12.16
CA LEU A 66 -1.57 13.42 -11.11
C LEU A 66 -0.97 13.81 -9.74
N ILE A 67 0.35 14.01 -9.70
CA ILE A 67 1.03 14.58 -8.53
C ILE A 67 0.92 16.10 -8.63
N GLN A 68 0.08 16.68 -7.77
CA GLN A 68 -0.28 18.10 -7.80
C GLN A 68 0.82 18.96 -7.14
N VAL A 69 0.86 20.25 -7.48
CA VAL A 69 1.74 21.23 -6.85
C VAL A 69 0.93 22.09 -5.87
N ASP A 70 1.39 22.19 -4.63
CA ASP A 70 0.85 23.09 -3.61
C ASP A 70 1.72 24.36 -3.49
N ASN A 71 1.10 25.54 -3.54
CA ASN A 71 1.80 26.81 -3.35
C ASN A 71 1.71 27.35 -1.90
N GLN A 72 0.94 26.68 -1.04
CA GLN A 72 0.68 27.09 0.34
C GLN A 72 1.42 26.22 1.36
N TYR A 73 1.49 24.91 1.12
CA TYR A 73 2.10 23.94 2.04
C TYR A 73 3.35 23.31 1.45
N PRO A 74 4.37 23.02 2.29
CA PRO A 74 5.61 22.41 1.83
C PRO A 74 5.44 20.92 1.52
N THR A 75 6.38 20.36 0.75
CA THR A 75 6.56 18.93 0.59
C THR A 75 6.76 18.26 1.96
N SER A 76 6.12 17.12 2.16
CA SER A 76 6.06 16.46 3.47
C SER A 76 7.42 15.92 3.91
N LEU A 77 7.67 16.07 5.21
CA LEU A 77 8.83 15.50 5.91
C LEU A 77 8.33 14.63 7.08
N VAL A 78 9.00 13.50 7.29
CA VAL A 78 8.93 12.73 8.52
C VAL A 78 10.25 12.89 9.23
N ASN A 79 10.28 13.66 10.32
CA ASN A 79 11.51 13.85 11.08
C ASN A 79 11.82 12.58 11.87
N VAL A 80 12.94 11.93 11.53
CA VAL A 80 13.39 10.71 12.20
C VAL A 80 14.46 11.09 13.23
N GLN A 81 14.14 10.93 14.51
CA GLN A 81 15.11 11.13 15.59
C GLN A 81 15.48 9.77 16.18
N LEU A 82 16.78 9.55 16.37
CA LEU A 82 17.28 8.38 17.09
C LEU A 82 17.65 8.81 18.51
N ASP A 83 17.07 8.15 19.50
CA ASP A 83 17.48 8.36 20.88
C ASP A 83 18.88 7.73 21.14
N LYS A 84 19.42 7.99 22.33
CA LYS A 84 20.72 7.46 22.77
C LYS A 84 20.79 5.92 22.85
N HIS A 85 19.66 5.24 22.80
CA HIS A 85 19.53 3.79 22.79
C HIS A 85 19.29 3.23 21.37
N GLY A 86 19.19 4.09 20.36
CA GLY A 86 18.92 3.72 18.98
C GLY A 86 17.43 3.54 18.66
N ASN A 87 16.52 3.91 19.56
CA ASN A 87 15.09 3.89 19.26
C ASN A 87 14.74 5.07 18.36
N ALA A 88 14.00 4.79 17.29
CA ALA A 88 13.52 5.83 16.38
C ALA A 88 12.20 6.42 16.87
N SER A 89 12.11 7.75 16.92
CA SER A 89 10.84 8.48 16.95
C SER A 89 10.60 9.14 15.61
N TYR A 90 9.34 9.13 15.19
CA TYR A 90 8.89 9.64 13.90
C TYR A 90 7.90 10.77 14.14
N ASP A 91 8.20 11.95 13.62
CA ASP A 91 7.33 13.12 13.65
C ASP A 91 6.88 13.45 12.22
N VAL A 92 5.64 13.09 11.88
CA VAL A 92 5.06 13.35 10.55
C VAL A 92 4.56 14.79 10.50
N VAL A 93 5.34 15.67 9.88
CA VAL A 93 5.07 17.11 9.87
C VAL A 93 3.67 17.40 9.32
N TYR A 94 2.91 18.20 10.07
CA TYR A 94 1.56 18.63 9.75
C TYR A 94 1.42 20.15 9.99
N PRO A 95 0.80 20.92 9.08
CA PRO A 95 0.27 20.50 7.77
C PRO A 95 1.35 20.40 6.69
N CYS A 96 1.10 19.62 5.64
CA CYS A 96 1.96 19.51 4.46
C CYS A 96 1.14 19.36 3.16
N ALA A 97 1.81 19.37 2.01
CA ALA A 97 1.15 19.45 0.71
C ALA A 97 0.14 18.33 0.42
N TRP A 98 0.45 17.07 0.75
CA TRP A 98 -0.48 15.96 0.53
C TRP A 98 -1.69 15.99 1.46
N ASP A 99 -1.71 16.81 2.51
CA ASP A 99 -2.92 17.04 3.31
C ASP A 99 -4.00 17.80 2.50
N ASN A 100 -3.64 18.38 1.35
CA ASN A 100 -4.50 19.23 0.52
C ASN A 100 -4.77 18.66 -0.89
N ILE A 101 -4.77 17.33 -1.10
CA ILE A 101 -5.03 16.72 -2.42
C ILE A 101 -6.45 17.08 -2.92
N ALA A 102 -6.58 17.44 -4.20
CA ALA A 102 -7.88 17.72 -4.83
C ALA A 102 -8.35 16.58 -5.76
N ALA A 103 -9.66 16.34 -5.83
CA ALA A 103 -10.28 15.39 -6.75
C ALA A 103 -10.47 16.01 -8.16
N THR A 104 -9.46 15.87 -9.02
CA THR A 104 -9.51 16.41 -10.39
C THR A 104 -10.26 15.48 -11.37
N GLU A 105 -10.80 16.02 -12.45
CA GLU A 105 -11.41 15.21 -13.52
C GLU A 105 -10.42 14.25 -14.18
N ALA A 106 -9.14 14.65 -14.25
CA ALA A 106 -8.06 13.79 -14.72
C ALA A 106 -7.86 12.58 -13.78
N ALA A 107 -7.89 12.80 -12.46
CA ALA A 107 -7.83 11.73 -11.47
C ALA A 107 -9.03 10.78 -11.57
N LYS A 108 -10.26 11.30 -11.66
CA LYS A 108 -11.47 10.50 -11.87
C LYS A 108 -11.37 9.64 -13.13
N THR A 109 -10.90 10.23 -14.23
CA THR A 109 -10.68 9.52 -15.50
C THR A 109 -9.65 8.40 -15.36
N ARG A 110 -8.51 8.67 -14.71
CA ARG A 110 -7.46 7.67 -14.49
C ARG A 110 -7.93 6.52 -13.62
N ILE A 111 -8.66 6.80 -12.54
CA ILE A 111 -9.22 5.78 -11.64
C ILE A 111 -10.22 4.90 -12.39
N ALA A 112 -11.12 5.47 -13.19
CA ALA A 112 -12.08 4.69 -14.00
C ALA A 112 -11.39 3.75 -15.02
N GLN A 113 -10.18 4.09 -15.45
CA GLN A 113 -9.37 3.23 -16.31
C GLN A 113 -8.53 2.20 -15.56
N SER A 114 -8.35 2.37 -14.25
CA SER A 114 -7.51 1.49 -13.44
C SER A 114 -8.22 0.17 -13.13
N ASP A 115 -7.43 -0.90 -13.04
CA ASP A 115 -7.87 -2.22 -12.61
C ASP A 115 -7.99 -2.31 -11.09
N ALA A 116 -7.18 -1.53 -10.35
CA ALA A 116 -7.33 -1.34 -8.92
C ALA A 116 -6.93 0.08 -8.48
N PHE A 117 -7.56 0.54 -7.40
CA PHE A 117 -7.33 1.81 -6.74
C PHE A 117 -6.93 1.57 -5.29
N ILE A 118 -5.74 2.03 -4.90
CA ILE A 118 -5.13 1.76 -3.58
C ILE A 118 -5.13 3.04 -2.76
N TYR A 119 -5.53 2.95 -1.50
CA TYR A 119 -5.48 4.06 -0.54
C TYR A 119 -5.16 3.52 0.85
N GLY A 120 -4.68 4.39 1.72
CA GLY A 120 -4.36 4.05 3.11
C GLY A 120 -4.72 5.16 4.09
N SER A 121 -4.49 4.95 5.38
CA SER A 121 -5.02 5.85 6.41
C SER A 121 -4.29 7.19 6.51
N LEU A 122 -2.97 7.21 6.28
CA LEU A 122 -2.16 8.40 6.55
C LEU A 122 -2.52 9.56 5.61
N GLY A 123 -2.58 9.29 4.29
CA GLY A 123 -2.92 10.25 3.25
C GLY A 123 -4.27 10.97 3.37
N VAL A 124 -5.12 10.59 4.34
CA VAL A 124 -6.44 11.19 4.60
C VAL A 124 -6.61 11.65 6.05
N ARG A 125 -5.51 11.93 6.76
CA ARG A 125 -5.58 12.52 8.11
C ARG A 125 -6.24 13.91 8.13
N ASP A 126 -6.10 14.68 7.05
CA ASP A 126 -6.74 15.98 6.85
C ASP A 126 -8.06 15.83 6.08
N GLU A 127 -9.07 16.60 6.51
CA GLU A 127 -10.42 16.59 5.91
C GLU A 127 -10.41 16.87 4.41
N ARG A 128 -9.53 17.73 3.90
CA ARG A 128 -9.51 18.10 2.47
C ARG A 128 -9.15 16.90 1.59
N SER A 129 -8.10 16.18 1.94
CA SER A 129 -7.70 14.98 1.21
C SER A 129 -8.67 13.82 1.43
N ARG A 130 -9.27 13.73 2.62
CA ARG A 130 -10.34 12.77 2.89
C ARG A 130 -11.58 13.01 2.02
N GLN A 131 -12.01 14.25 1.85
CA GLN A 131 -13.10 14.62 0.93
C GLN A 131 -12.75 14.27 -0.50
N ALA A 132 -11.53 14.58 -0.94
CA ALA A 132 -11.06 14.22 -2.27
C ALA A 132 -11.07 12.70 -2.49
N LEU A 133 -10.62 11.89 -1.51
CA LEU A 133 -10.69 10.44 -1.60
C LEU A 133 -12.15 9.97 -1.76
N ASN A 134 -13.07 10.49 -0.94
CA ASN A 134 -14.49 10.13 -1.00
C ASN A 134 -15.15 10.50 -2.35
N GLU A 135 -14.72 11.58 -3.00
CA GLU A 135 -15.15 11.93 -4.36
C GLU A 135 -14.57 10.99 -5.43
N LEU A 136 -13.38 10.44 -5.20
CA LEU A 136 -12.66 9.59 -6.16
C LEU A 136 -13.08 8.11 -6.08
N LEU A 137 -13.40 7.62 -4.88
CA LEU A 137 -13.76 6.21 -4.64
C LEU A 137 -14.89 5.68 -5.54
N PRO A 138 -15.99 6.42 -5.82
CA PRO A 138 -17.06 5.95 -6.71
C PRO A 138 -16.62 5.61 -8.13
N HIS A 139 -15.48 6.13 -8.60
CA HIS A 139 -14.97 5.87 -9.94
C HIS A 139 -14.12 4.60 -10.03
N ALA A 140 -13.74 3.99 -8.90
CA ALA A 140 -12.87 2.82 -8.87
C ALA A 140 -13.63 1.52 -9.16
N LYS A 141 -13.03 0.64 -9.97
CA LYS A 141 -13.56 -0.71 -10.24
C LYS A 141 -13.28 -1.71 -9.12
N PHE A 142 -12.16 -1.53 -8.43
CA PHE A 142 -11.71 -2.38 -7.34
C PHE A 142 -10.88 -1.55 -6.37
N LYS A 143 -11.25 -1.57 -5.10
CA LYS A 143 -10.75 -0.68 -4.05
C LYS A 143 -9.95 -1.48 -3.03
N ILE A 144 -8.71 -1.08 -2.81
CA ILE A 144 -7.81 -1.72 -1.86
C ILE A 144 -7.47 -0.72 -0.78
N PHE A 145 -7.88 -1.03 0.44
CA PHE A 145 -7.48 -0.31 1.62
C PHE A 145 -6.31 -1.02 2.28
N ASP A 146 -5.15 -0.37 2.31
CA ASP A 146 -4.00 -0.78 3.13
C ASP A 146 -3.99 0.09 4.38
N ALA A 147 -4.27 -0.48 5.55
CA ALA A 147 -4.44 0.32 6.76
C ALA A 147 -3.19 1.12 7.09
N ASN A 148 -2.02 0.47 7.09
CA ASN A 148 -0.71 1.07 7.34
C ASN A 148 -0.74 2.18 8.41
N LEU A 149 -1.19 1.81 9.61
CA LEU A 149 -1.57 2.77 10.64
C LEU A 149 -0.38 3.55 11.18
N ARG A 150 -0.58 4.86 11.33
CA ARG A 150 0.43 5.80 11.82
C ARG A 150 -0.15 6.66 12.93
N LYS A 151 0.05 6.26 14.20
CA LYS A 151 -0.40 7.06 15.34
C LYS A 151 0.31 8.41 15.36
N PRO A 152 -0.36 9.51 15.74
CA PRO A 152 -1.78 9.64 16.09
C PRO A 152 -2.68 10.08 14.91
N HIS A 153 -2.28 9.84 13.65
CA HIS A 153 -2.87 10.45 12.45
C HIS A 153 -4.11 9.74 11.89
N TYR A 154 -4.83 8.98 12.70
CA TYR A 154 -6.10 8.36 12.32
C TYR A 154 -7.03 8.29 13.53
N ASP A 155 -8.32 8.16 13.23
CA ASP A 155 -9.35 7.86 14.21
C ASP A 155 -10.24 6.72 13.70
N VAL A 156 -10.95 6.13 14.63
CA VAL A 156 -11.75 4.92 14.42
C VAL A 156 -12.91 5.16 13.46
N ILE A 157 -13.47 6.39 13.43
CA ILE A 157 -14.65 6.71 12.62
C ILE A 157 -14.24 6.67 11.15
N HIS A 158 -13.23 7.44 10.76
CA HIS A 158 -12.79 7.49 9.36
C HIS A 158 -12.14 6.17 8.91
N LEU A 159 -11.46 5.47 9.82
CA LEU A 159 -10.92 4.14 9.53
C LEU A 159 -12.03 3.15 9.17
N ARG A 160 -13.14 3.14 9.92
CA ARG A 160 -14.31 2.32 9.60
C ARG A 160 -14.93 2.71 8.26
N GLU A 161 -15.04 4.01 7.95
CA GLU A 161 -15.55 4.48 6.66
C GLU A 161 -14.69 4.02 5.48
N MET A 162 -13.37 4.08 5.61
CA MET A 162 -12.44 3.59 4.59
C MET A 162 -12.54 2.09 4.37
N MET A 163 -12.67 1.32 5.46
CA MET A 163 -12.84 -0.14 5.40
C MET A 163 -14.17 -0.52 4.74
N ASN A 164 -15.28 0.14 5.11
CA ASN A 164 -16.61 -0.13 4.55
C ASN A 164 -16.68 0.14 3.03
N GLN A 165 -15.82 1.02 2.51
CA GLN A 165 -15.77 1.33 1.09
C GLN A 165 -14.85 0.40 0.30
N ALA A 166 -14.04 -0.44 0.95
CA ALA A 166 -13.03 -1.27 0.30
C ALA A 166 -13.60 -2.60 -0.22
N ASP A 167 -13.06 -3.08 -1.34
CA ASP A 167 -13.31 -4.45 -1.83
C ASP A 167 -12.30 -5.45 -1.25
N PHE A 168 -11.12 -4.95 -0.86
CA PHE A 168 -10.03 -5.71 -0.26
C PHE A 168 -9.35 -4.88 0.83
N ILE A 169 -9.18 -5.48 2.01
CA ILE A 169 -8.50 -4.83 3.14
C ILE A 169 -7.21 -5.57 3.46
N ARG A 170 -6.09 -4.85 3.53
CA ARG A 170 -4.81 -5.37 3.97
C ARG A 170 -4.44 -4.76 5.32
N LEU A 171 -4.10 -5.63 6.26
CA LEU A 171 -3.63 -5.28 7.60
C LEU A 171 -2.35 -6.08 7.90
N ASN A 172 -1.54 -5.61 8.83
CA ASN A 172 -0.70 -6.51 9.63
C ASN A 172 -1.47 -7.04 10.86
N ASP A 173 -0.87 -7.95 11.61
CA ASP A 173 -1.44 -8.52 12.82
C ASP A 173 -1.69 -7.47 13.92
N ASP A 174 -0.73 -6.59 14.19
CA ASP A 174 -0.89 -5.51 15.17
C ASP A 174 -2.08 -4.59 14.83
N GLU A 175 -2.22 -4.21 13.56
CA GLU A 175 -3.31 -3.39 13.04
C GLU A 175 -4.65 -4.12 13.14
N LEU A 176 -4.70 -5.42 12.85
CA LEU A 176 -5.90 -6.24 13.03
C LEU A 176 -6.38 -6.20 14.48
N TYR A 177 -5.48 -6.43 15.43
CA TYR A 177 -5.82 -6.37 16.85
C TYR A 177 -6.25 -4.97 17.28
N GLU A 178 -5.54 -3.94 16.84
CA GLU A 178 -5.85 -2.56 17.19
C GLU A 178 -7.21 -2.12 16.66
N ILE A 179 -7.50 -2.36 15.38
CA ILE A 179 -8.78 -1.98 14.75
C ILE A 179 -9.92 -2.75 15.38
N ALA A 180 -9.75 -4.06 15.61
CA ALA A 180 -10.80 -4.85 16.21
C ALA A 180 -11.09 -4.44 17.66
N ALA A 181 -10.07 -4.10 18.45
CA ALA A 181 -10.25 -3.53 19.79
C ALA A 181 -10.98 -2.19 19.72
N ALA A 182 -10.58 -1.30 18.81
CA ALA A 182 -11.20 0.00 18.61
C ALA A 182 -12.67 -0.08 18.20
N LEU A 183 -13.07 -1.12 17.47
CA LEU A 183 -14.45 -1.39 17.09
C LEU A 183 -15.26 -2.16 18.16
N GLY A 184 -14.63 -2.56 19.26
CA GLY A 184 -15.30 -3.24 20.38
C GLY A 184 -15.45 -4.74 20.20
N SER A 185 -14.51 -5.38 19.50
CA SER A 185 -14.50 -6.84 19.33
C SER A 185 -14.44 -7.56 20.68
N PRO A 186 -15.35 -8.51 20.97
CA PRO A 186 -15.34 -9.29 22.21
C PRO A 186 -14.33 -10.46 22.17
N TYR A 187 -13.61 -10.61 21.06
CA TYR A 187 -12.74 -11.76 20.80
C TYR A 187 -11.27 -11.46 21.12
N HIS A 188 -10.45 -12.52 21.13
CA HIS A 188 -9.01 -12.44 21.36
C HIS A 188 -8.19 -13.24 20.33
N GLY A 189 -8.84 -14.12 19.56
CA GLY A 189 -8.21 -14.94 18.56
C GLY A 189 -8.09 -14.22 17.22
N LEU A 190 -6.96 -14.41 16.54
CA LEU A 190 -6.67 -13.77 15.26
C LEU A 190 -7.77 -14.05 14.21
N GLU A 191 -8.14 -15.31 14.00
CA GLU A 191 -9.20 -15.69 13.05
C GLU A 191 -10.56 -15.07 13.44
N GLN A 192 -10.87 -15.01 14.74
CA GLN A 192 -12.10 -14.39 15.23
C GLN A 192 -12.14 -12.89 14.94
N HIS A 193 -11.00 -12.20 15.06
CA HIS A 193 -10.90 -10.79 14.68
C HIS A 193 -11.08 -10.59 13.17
N ILE A 194 -10.53 -11.48 12.33
CA ILE A 194 -10.76 -11.44 10.88
C ILE A 194 -12.25 -11.56 10.57
N HIS A 195 -12.93 -12.57 11.12
CA HIS A 195 -14.37 -12.76 10.94
C HIS A 195 -15.17 -11.56 11.44
N TYR A 196 -14.83 -11.06 12.64
CA TYR A 196 -15.46 -9.90 13.23
C TYR A 196 -15.35 -8.67 12.31
N LEU A 197 -14.16 -8.34 11.82
CA LEU A 197 -13.98 -7.21 10.91
C LEU A 197 -14.69 -7.43 9.58
N ALA A 198 -14.67 -8.65 9.03
CA ALA A 198 -15.38 -8.95 7.79
C ALA A 198 -16.89 -8.75 7.91
N GLU A 199 -17.50 -9.14 9.02
CA GLU A 199 -18.92 -8.90 9.30
C GLU A 199 -19.22 -7.39 9.47
N HIS A 200 -18.36 -6.66 10.19
CA HIS A 200 -18.58 -5.24 10.50
C HIS A 200 -18.38 -4.30 9.31
N THR A 201 -17.64 -4.75 8.31
CA THR A 201 -17.29 -3.98 7.10
C THR A 201 -17.93 -4.51 5.83
N GLN A 202 -18.59 -5.67 5.91
CA GLN A 202 -19.14 -6.42 4.77
C GLN A 202 -18.10 -6.80 3.69
N THR A 203 -16.81 -6.63 3.99
CA THR A 203 -15.72 -6.89 3.05
C THR A 203 -15.47 -8.39 2.93
N GLN A 204 -15.38 -8.87 1.68
CA GLN A 204 -15.22 -10.29 1.38
C GLN A 204 -13.76 -10.73 1.32
N HIS A 205 -12.81 -9.80 1.29
CA HIS A 205 -11.39 -10.07 1.10
C HIS A 205 -10.53 -9.35 2.15
N PHE A 206 -9.87 -10.13 3.01
CA PHE A 206 -8.82 -9.59 3.89
C PHE A 206 -7.50 -10.28 3.62
N CYS A 207 -6.41 -9.53 3.73
CA CYS A 207 -5.09 -10.11 3.88
C CYS A 207 -4.40 -9.58 5.13
N ILE A 208 -3.97 -10.51 5.98
CA ILE A 208 -3.27 -10.22 7.23
C ILE A 208 -1.83 -10.70 7.09
N THR A 209 -0.88 -9.77 7.12
CA THR A 209 0.55 -10.11 7.14
C THR A 209 1.02 -10.41 8.56
N LEU A 210 1.71 -11.52 8.76
CA LEU A 210 2.17 -12.02 10.07
C LEU A 210 3.71 -11.94 10.20
N GLY A 211 4.32 -10.93 9.56
CA GLY A 211 5.77 -10.79 9.47
C GLY A 211 6.47 -12.07 8.99
N GLY A 212 7.40 -12.59 9.81
CA GLY A 212 8.16 -13.81 9.50
C GLY A 212 7.34 -15.11 9.49
N TYR A 213 6.08 -15.07 9.95
CA TYR A 213 5.19 -16.22 9.97
C TYR A 213 4.30 -16.33 8.71
N GLY A 214 4.46 -15.40 7.76
CA GLY A 214 3.78 -15.41 6.48
C GLY A 214 2.52 -14.54 6.47
N ALA A 215 1.41 -15.07 5.96
CA ALA A 215 0.17 -14.31 5.83
C ALA A 215 -1.08 -15.20 5.85
N LEU A 216 -2.20 -14.57 6.17
CA LEU A 216 -3.54 -15.15 6.07
C LEU A 216 -4.34 -14.38 5.03
N TYR A 217 -5.10 -15.11 4.22
CA TYR A 217 -6.05 -14.55 3.28
C TYR A 217 -7.44 -15.05 3.63
N TYR A 218 -8.34 -14.12 3.95
CA TYR A 218 -9.74 -14.40 4.18
C TYR A 218 -10.52 -14.15 2.90
N ARG A 219 -11.39 -15.09 2.55
CA ARG A 219 -12.31 -14.96 1.42
C ARG A 219 -13.64 -15.62 1.72
N ASN A 220 -14.72 -14.84 1.72
CA ASN A 220 -16.10 -15.35 1.83
C ASN A 220 -16.30 -16.32 3.01
N GLY A 221 -15.73 -16.03 4.18
CA GLY A 221 -15.83 -16.89 5.37
C GLY A 221 -14.74 -17.96 5.49
N GLU A 222 -13.89 -18.14 4.49
CA GLU A 222 -12.78 -19.12 4.54
C GLU A 222 -11.44 -18.42 4.76
N ILE A 223 -10.56 -19.02 5.56
CA ILE A 223 -9.20 -18.54 5.80
C ILE A 223 -8.18 -19.47 5.14
N PHE A 224 -7.28 -18.89 4.36
CA PHE A 224 -6.16 -19.56 3.70
C PHE A 224 -4.86 -19.07 4.30
N ALA A 225 -4.04 -19.99 4.81
CA ALA A 225 -2.76 -19.66 5.42
C ALA A 225 -1.58 -19.96 4.49
N HIS A 226 -0.54 -19.15 4.59
CA HIS A 226 0.76 -19.45 4.01
C HIS A 226 1.88 -18.99 4.93
N HIS A 227 2.85 -19.87 5.21
CA HIS A 227 3.93 -19.63 6.18
C HIS A 227 5.05 -18.70 5.69
N GLY A 228 4.91 -18.15 4.49
CA GLY A 228 5.96 -17.35 3.85
C GLY A 228 7.19 -18.18 3.49
N TYR A 229 8.29 -17.49 3.20
CA TYR A 229 9.58 -18.11 2.93
C TYR A 229 10.59 -17.66 3.99
N ARG A 230 11.41 -18.58 4.48
CA ARG A 230 12.51 -18.23 5.37
C ARG A 230 13.61 -17.54 4.57
N VAL A 231 13.91 -16.29 4.92
CA VAL A 231 14.95 -15.46 4.31
C VAL A 231 15.86 -14.88 5.39
N ASN A 232 17.11 -14.57 5.04
CA ASN A 232 18.00 -13.83 5.92
C ASN A 232 17.58 -12.36 5.91
N VAL A 233 17.04 -11.88 7.02
CA VAL A 233 16.50 -10.52 7.15
C VAL A 233 17.65 -9.51 7.33
N ILE A 234 17.72 -8.52 6.44
CA ILE A 234 18.67 -7.40 6.53
C ILE A 234 17.96 -6.14 7.03
N ASP A 235 16.75 -5.86 6.52
CA ASP A 235 15.90 -4.74 6.90
C ASP A 235 14.43 -5.13 6.66
N THR A 236 13.53 -4.74 7.56
CA THR A 236 12.08 -4.99 7.46
C THR A 236 11.28 -3.77 7.00
N VAL A 237 11.92 -2.60 6.89
CA VAL A 237 11.27 -1.35 6.44
C VAL A 237 10.74 -1.53 5.01
N GLY A 238 9.46 -1.22 4.81
CA GLY A 238 8.77 -1.36 3.52
C GLY A 238 8.39 -2.80 3.12
N ALA A 239 8.62 -3.80 3.97
CA ALA A 239 8.25 -5.19 3.65
C ALA A 239 6.74 -5.37 3.45
N GLY A 240 5.92 -4.61 4.20
CA GLY A 240 4.47 -4.58 4.05
C GLY A 240 4.01 -4.00 2.72
N ASP A 241 4.57 -2.86 2.32
CA ASP A 241 4.26 -2.20 1.03
C ASP A 241 4.62 -3.10 -0.15
N ASN A 242 5.70 -3.88 -0.02
CA ASN A 242 6.14 -4.85 -1.02
C ASN A 242 5.29 -6.12 -1.07
N PHE A 243 4.50 -6.39 -0.03
CA PHE A 243 3.62 -7.56 0.05
C PHE A 243 2.37 -7.40 -0.82
N LEU A 244 1.99 -6.14 -1.10
CA LEU A 244 0.83 -5.80 -1.90
C LEU A 244 1.08 -6.15 -3.38
N PHE A 245 0.21 -7.04 -3.89
CA PHE A 245 0.03 -7.49 -5.28
C PHE A 245 0.93 -8.59 -5.87
N SER A 246 0.26 -9.63 -6.40
CA SER A 246 0.78 -10.54 -7.43
C SER A 246 -0.01 -10.38 -8.74
N ARG A 247 0.65 -10.52 -9.89
CA ARG A 247 0.02 -10.40 -11.22
C ARG A 247 -0.34 -11.77 -11.81
N LEU A 248 -1.55 -11.81 -12.35
CA LEU A 248 -2.19 -12.71 -13.34
C LEU A 248 -1.40 -13.06 -14.64
N TYR A 249 -0.08 -12.82 -14.74
CA TYR A 249 0.68 -12.85 -16.01
C TYR A 249 1.83 -13.87 -16.04
N LEU A 250 1.53 -15.14 -15.78
CA LEU A 250 2.35 -16.24 -16.29
C LEU A 250 1.48 -17.04 -17.26
N PRO A 251 1.78 -17.07 -18.58
CA PRO A 251 1.16 -18.05 -19.46
C PRO A 251 1.58 -19.43 -18.98
N ILE A 252 0.65 -20.16 -18.37
CA ILE A 252 0.83 -21.59 -18.10
C ILE A 252 0.84 -22.29 -19.47
N PRO A 253 1.84 -23.16 -19.76
CA PRO A 253 1.89 -23.93 -21.01
C PRO A 253 0.55 -24.63 -21.29
N ALA A 254 0.21 -24.72 -22.57
CA ALA A 254 -1.12 -25.03 -23.11
C ALA A 254 -1.73 -26.42 -22.74
N THR A 255 -1.14 -27.15 -21.82
CA THR A 255 -1.61 -28.47 -21.35
C THR A 255 -2.50 -28.40 -20.09
N GLN A 256 -2.77 -27.21 -19.52
CA GLN A 256 -3.68 -27.03 -18.37
C GLN A 256 -4.76 -25.96 -18.59
N ARG A 257 -5.50 -26.02 -19.71
CA ARG A 257 -6.64 -25.11 -19.97
C ARG A 257 -7.86 -25.49 -19.12
N THR A 258 -8.01 -24.84 -17.96
CA THR A 258 -9.30 -24.48 -17.34
C THR A 258 -9.04 -23.49 -16.20
N GLN A 259 -9.83 -22.40 -16.14
CA GLN A 259 -9.94 -21.37 -15.06
C GLN A 259 -9.11 -20.08 -15.21
N ARG A 260 -9.84 -18.96 -15.37
CA ARG A 260 -9.38 -17.58 -15.23
C ARG A 260 -9.52 -17.18 -13.74
N ASN A 261 -8.43 -16.77 -13.10
CA ASN A 261 -8.38 -16.44 -11.66
C ASN A 261 -7.66 -15.10 -11.42
N ALA A 262 -8.28 -14.17 -10.68
CA ALA A 262 -7.56 -13.02 -10.11
C ALA A 262 -7.05 -13.37 -8.70
N CYS A 263 -5.75 -13.24 -8.47
CA CYS A 263 -5.16 -13.42 -7.14
C CYS A 263 -4.12 -12.34 -6.91
N LEU A 264 -4.15 -11.75 -5.72
CA LEU A 264 -3.43 -10.53 -5.34
C LEU A 264 -2.73 -10.73 -3.99
N CYS A 265 -1.57 -11.40 -3.96
CA CYS A 265 -0.66 -11.45 -2.80
C CYS A 265 0.74 -11.86 -3.27
N LEU A 266 1.74 -10.98 -3.10
CA LEU A 266 3.13 -11.37 -3.37
C LEU A 266 3.71 -12.10 -2.15
N CYS A 267 4.46 -13.18 -2.37
CA CYS A 267 5.44 -13.69 -1.42
C CYS A 267 6.79 -13.84 -2.15
N ILE A 268 7.86 -13.33 -1.54
CA ILE A 268 9.23 -13.27 -2.08
C ILE A 268 9.88 -14.67 -2.07
N ARG A 269 10.57 -15.09 -3.15
CA ARG A 269 11.21 -16.43 -3.29
C ARG A 269 12.39 -16.65 -2.33
N ARG A 270 12.65 -17.94 -2.08
CA ARG A 270 13.79 -18.56 -1.37
C ARG A 270 15.21 -18.23 -1.90
N ASP A 271 15.36 -17.78 -3.15
CA ASP A 271 16.69 -17.55 -3.78
C ASP A 271 17.05 -16.07 -4.00
N CYS A 272 16.31 -15.13 -3.39
CA CYS A 272 16.73 -13.73 -3.37
C CYS A 272 17.96 -13.56 -2.48
N ARG A 273 19.13 -13.35 -3.11
CA ARG A 273 20.24 -12.69 -2.41
C ARG A 273 19.83 -11.24 -2.20
N PHE A 274 19.39 -10.89 -1.00
CA PHE A 274 19.37 -9.51 -0.56
C PHE A 274 20.83 -9.04 -0.45
N THR A 275 21.39 -8.54 -1.54
CA THR A 275 22.55 -7.66 -1.46
C THR A 275 22.06 -6.23 -1.58
N ALA A 276 21.40 -5.74 -0.53
CA ALA A 276 21.37 -4.29 -0.33
C ALA A 276 22.81 -3.88 0.01
N ARG A 277 23.60 -3.51 -1.00
CA ARG A 277 24.77 -2.66 -0.70
C ARG A 277 24.18 -1.37 -0.15
N ARG A 278 24.46 -1.07 1.12
CA ARG A 278 24.09 0.20 1.76
C ARG A 278 24.57 1.36 0.90
N ASN A 279 23.68 1.91 0.08
CA ASN A 279 23.76 3.30 -0.33
C ASN A 279 22.42 3.96 -0.03
N PRO A 280 22.21 4.47 1.21
CA PRO A 280 20.95 5.08 1.63
C PRO A 280 20.55 6.32 0.82
N LYS A 281 21.38 6.73 -0.16
CA LYS A 281 21.17 7.89 -1.03
C LYS A 281 20.50 7.57 -2.36
N ASN A 282 20.37 6.30 -2.74
CA ASN A 282 19.88 5.93 -4.08
C ASN A 282 18.53 5.21 -3.98
N PHE A 283 17.45 5.93 -4.28
CA PHE A 283 16.07 5.44 -4.24
C PHE A 283 15.90 4.16 -5.07
N HIS A 284 16.50 4.10 -6.26
CA HIS A 284 16.42 2.90 -7.09
C HIS A 284 17.13 1.68 -6.47
N GLU A 285 18.27 1.80 -5.80
CA GLU A 285 18.98 0.63 -5.25
C GLU A 285 18.24 -0.02 -4.06
N ARG A 286 17.43 0.75 -3.31
CA ARG A 286 16.56 0.22 -2.25
C ARG A 286 15.43 -0.68 -2.80
N TYR A 287 15.07 -0.51 -4.09
CA TYR A 287 13.96 -1.21 -4.73
C TYR A 287 14.38 -2.19 -5.84
N PHE A 288 15.51 -1.97 -6.51
CA PHE A 288 15.85 -2.67 -7.75
C PHE A 288 16.91 -3.78 -7.62
N ASP A 289 17.66 -3.91 -6.52
CA ASP A 289 18.65 -5.00 -6.33
C ASP A 289 18.03 -6.40 -6.08
N VAL A 290 16.77 -6.59 -6.45
CA VAL A 290 16.02 -7.85 -6.35
C VAL A 290 15.49 -8.24 -7.74
N TYR A 291 16.40 -8.40 -8.71
CA TYR A 291 16.08 -9.05 -9.98
C TYR A 291 16.39 -10.54 -9.90
N GLU A 292 15.35 -11.33 -9.57
CA GLU A 292 14.98 -12.64 -10.15
C GLU A 292 13.69 -13.11 -9.46
N SER A 293 12.55 -12.87 -10.11
CA SER A 293 11.22 -13.00 -9.53
C SER A 293 10.81 -14.46 -9.25
N ALA A 294 10.21 -14.73 -8.09
CA ALA A 294 9.11 -15.69 -8.03
C ALA A 294 7.88 -15.07 -7.41
N ILE A 295 6.75 -15.51 -7.93
CA ILE A 295 5.40 -15.06 -7.64
C ILE A 295 4.75 -16.19 -6.86
N MET A 296 4.17 -15.89 -5.70
CA MET A 296 3.17 -16.76 -5.11
C MET A 296 1.80 -16.39 -5.67
N VAL A 297 1.03 -17.38 -6.12
CA VAL A 297 -0.35 -17.21 -6.59
C VAL A 297 -1.22 -18.12 -5.73
N PHE A 298 -2.11 -17.58 -4.90
CA PHE A 298 -3.20 -18.40 -4.36
C PHE A 298 -4.12 -18.79 -5.53
N ARG A 299 -4.24 -20.09 -5.79
CA ARG A 299 -5.04 -20.61 -6.90
C ARG A 299 -6.49 -20.74 -6.43
N LEU A 300 -7.34 -19.77 -6.76
CA LEU A 300 -8.75 -19.80 -6.39
C LEU A 300 -9.65 -19.51 -7.61
N ARG A 301 -10.65 -20.38 -7.85
CA ARG A 301 -11.62 -20.28 -8.95
C ARG A 301 -12.60 -19.13 -8.71
N PHE A 302 -12.88 -18.36 -9.76
CA PHE A 302 -14.01 -17.41 -9.81
C PHE A 302 -15.02 -17.91 -10.84
N ASN A 303 -16.26 -18.08 -10.43
CA ASN A 303 -17.39 -18.19 -11.35
C ASN A 303 -18.13 -16.85 -11.32
N PHE A 304 -17.92 -16.01 -12.33
CA PHE A 304 -18.86 -14.93 -12.60
C PHE A 304 -20.10 -15.57 -13.23
N GLN A 305 -21.15 -15.80 -12.44
CA GLN A 305 -22.50 -15.93 -13.00
C GLN A 305 -22.98 -14.50 -13.28
N ALA A 306 -23.06 -14.16 -14.56
CA ALA A 306 -23.74 -12.95 -14.99
C ALA A 306 -25.23 -13.07 -14.64
N ALA A 307 -25.75 -12.07 -13.94
CA ALA A 307 -27.17 -11.70 -13.96
C ALA A 307 -27.29 -10.41 -14.79
#